data_AF-A0A1H4I0U7-F1
#
_entry.id   AF-A0A1H4I0U7-F1
#
_cell.length_a   1.000
_cell.length_b   1.000
_cell.length_c   1.000
_cell.angle_alpha   90.00
_cell.angle_beta   90.00
_cell.angle_gamma   90.00
#
_symmetry.space_group_name_H-M   'P 1'
#
loop_
_entity.id
_entity.type
_entity.pdbx_description
1 polymer ?
#
loop_
_entity_poly.entity_id
_entity_poly.type
_entity_poly.pdbx_seq_one_letter_code
_entity_poly.pdbx_strand_id
1 'polypeptide(L)'
;MLQALVSDPADGQLVNIKINDIIFIESVNRIITYHHKNGKVYKAPQRLEDFEKSIILKYMKLFRLDHRNFVKISAIKNYNKNDGIVYLNNDYKNTNNKTFAHVAEKNSAFLDLSLGLVEESREMFALVIKEEDKDLININIDDCLKIESVNRIITYHHRNGCIYSTPQKMRDFSTSHALKELGIVRLDHRNLVNLNYIRSYDVQEGLVYFEKDAKPCSKNAHVAAKNRSFLKAHLELNNEKL
;
A
#
# COMPACT_ATOMS: atom_id res chain seq x y z
N MET A 1 0.06 23.81 -18.67
CA MET A 1 0.66 22.50 -19.06
C MET A 1 2.16 22.70 -19.11
N LEU A 2 2.95 21.92 -18.36
CA LEU A 2 4.39 22.18 -18.25
C LEU A 2 5.16 21.57 -19.44
N GLN A 3 6.08 22.36 -19.98
CA GLN A 3 6.92 22.00 -21.13
C GLN A 3 8.40 22.15 -20.78
N ALA A 4 9.24 21.39 -21.47
CA ALA A 4 10.70 21.54 -21.44
C ALA A 4 11.19 21.94 -22.83
N LEU A 5 12.07 22.94 -22.89
CA LEU A 5 12.77 23.33 -24.11
C LEU A 5 13.99 22.43 -24.29
N VAL A 6 14.03 21.70 -25.39
CA VAL A 6 15.03 20.66 -25.66
C VAL A 6 15.46 20.71 -27.13
N SER A 7 16.59 20.10 -27.47
CA SER A 7 17.02 19.89 -28.86
C SER A 7 16.41 18.60 -29.41
N ASP A 8 15.72 18.66 -30.57
CA ASP A 8 15.17 17.49 -31.26
C ASP A 8 16.31 16.62 -31.82
N PRO A 9 16.28 15.30 -31.60
CA PRO A 9 17.31 14.40 -32.13
C PRO A 9 17.39 14.33 -33.66
N ALA A 10 16.34 14.73 -34.40
CA ALA A 10 16.31 14.62 -35.86
C ALA A 10 17.10 15.71 -36.58
N ASP A 11 16.97 16.96 -36.13
CA ASP A 11 17.52 18.14 -36.82
C ASP A 11 18.26 19.11 -35.88
N GLY A 12 18.28 18.83 -34.57
CA GLY A 12 18.92 19.66 -33.57
C GLY A 12 18.14 20.91 -33.17
N GLN A 13 16.97 21.17 -33.77
CA GLN A 13 16.20 22.38 -33.48
C GLN A 13 15.63 22.37 -32.05
N LEU A 14 15.43 23.57 -31.49
CA LEU A 14 14.83 23.70 -30.18
C LEU A 14 13.31 23.49 -30.28
N VAL A 15 12.81 22.49 -29.55
CA VAL A 15 11.40 22.12 -29.49
C VAL A 15 10.91 22.09 -28.04
N ASN A 16 9.62 22.34 -27.85
CA ASN A 16 8.97 22.19 -26.54
C ASN A 16 8.33 20.81 -26.42
N ILE A 17 8.79 20.00 -25.47
CA ILE A 17 8.19 18.68 -25.17
C ILE A 17 7.36 18.74 -23.90
N LYS A 18 6.31 17.92 -23.83
CA LYS A 18 5.46 17.82 -22.63
C LYS A 18 6.17 16.97 -21.57
N ILE A 19 6.38 17.51 -20.37
CA ILE A 19 7.13 16.78 -19.33
C ILE A 19 6.35 15.54 -18.85
N ASN A 20 5.01 15.56 -18.90
CA ASN A 20 4.17 14.39 -18.57
C ASN A 20 4.46 13.15 -19.44
N ASP A 21 4.98 13.37 -20.65
CA ASP A 21 5.27 12.33 -21.63
C ASP A 21 6.70 11.77 -21.46
N ILE A 22 7.45 12.27 -20.48
CA ILE A 22 8.77 11.75 -20.11
C ILE A 22 8.63 10.51 -19.27
N ILE A 23 9.42 9.51 -19.63
CA ILE A 23 9.53 8.21 -18.94
C ILE A 23 10.71 8.25 -17.97
N PHE A 24 11.81 8.85 -18.37
CA PHE A 24 13.05 8.88 -17.61
C PHE A 24 13.95 10.02 -18.08
N ILE A 25 14.73 10.56 -17.15
CA ILE A 25 15.71 11.62 -17.35
C ILE A 25 17.05 11.11 -16.85
N GLU A 26 18.13 11.31 -17.59
CA GLU A 26 19.48 11.00 -17.12
C GLU A 26 20.49 12.06 -17.54
N SER A 27 21.66 12.03 -16.90
CA SER A 27 22.82 12.78 -17.34
C SER A 27 23.78 11.86 -18.10
N VAL A 28 23.95 12.12 -19.40
CA VAL A 28 24.93 11.47 -20.27
C VAL A 28 25.96 12.49 -20.69
N ASN A 29 27.24 12.28 -20.36
CA ASN A 29 28.33 13.20 -20.68
C ASN A 29 28.04 14.66 -20.23
N ARG A 30 27.44 14.82 -19.04
CA ARG A 30 27.04 16.13 -18.46
C ARG A 30 25.91 16.85 -19.22
N ILE A 31 25.23 16.17 -20.14
CA ILE A 31 24.05 16.66 -20.85
C ILE A 31 22.83 15.92 -20.33
N ILE A 32 21.75 16.64 -20.05
CA ILE A 32 20.50 16.04 -19.64
C ILE A 32 19.79 15.47 -20.86
N THR A 33 19.42 14.20 -20.79
CA THR A 33 18.66 13.51 -21.82
C THR A 33 17.29 13.11 -21.29
N TYR A 34 16.26 13.46 -22.04
CA TYR A 34 14.87 13.12 -21.78
C TYR A 34 14.44 11.97 -22.66
N HIS A 35 14.06 10.85 -22.05
CA HIS A 35 13.50 9.70 -22.74
C HIS A 35 11.98 9.83 -22.80
N HIS A 36 11.46 10.09 -23.98
CA HIS A 36 10.06 10.40 -24.19
C HIS A 36 9.27 9.15 -24.61
N LYS A 37 7.97 9.10 -24.29
CA LYS A 37 7.09 7.96 -24.60
C LYS A 37 6.93 7.60 -26.08
N ASN A 38 7.39 8.47 -26.97
CA ASN A 38 7.41 8.23 -28.42
C ASN A 38 8.69 7.53 -28.89
N GLY A 39 9.59 7.15 -27.96
CA GLY A 39 10.87 6.52 -28.25
C GLY A 39 11.99 7.49 -28.63
N LYS A 40 11.73 8.80 -28.73
CA LYS A 40 12.76 9.81 -28.99
C LYS A 40 13.52 10.18 -27.71
N VAL A 41 14.80 10.49 -27.88
CA VAL A 41 15.68 10.99 -26.81
C VAL A 41 16.03 12.44 -27.11
N TYR A 42 15.59 13.35 -26.26
CA TYR A 42 15.82 14.79 -26.42
C TYR A 42 16.93 15.26 -25.48
N LYS A 43 17.66 16.31 -25.87
CA LYS A 43 18.80 16.83 -25.07
C LYS A 43 18.53 18.23 -24.56
N ALA A 44 18.95 18.55 -23.34
CA ALA A 44 18.97 19.90 -22.81
C ALA A 44 20.31 20.23 -22.13
N PRO A 45 20.75 21.50 -22.17
CA PRO A 45 21.99 21.95 -21.53
C PRO A 45 21.88 22.09 -19.99
N GLN A 46 20.76 21.68 -19.41
CA GLN A 46 20.54 21.72 -17.96
C GLN A 46 21.44 20.70 -17.24
N ARG A 47 21.55 20.84 -15.91
CA ARG A 47 22.25 19.87 -15.07
C ARG A 47 21.28 19.11 -14.18
N LEU A 48 21.74 18.00 -13.61
CA LEU A 48 20.87 17.15 -12.79
C LEU A 48 20.51 17.86 -11.47
N GLU A 49 21.41 18.69 -10.96
CA GLU A 49 21.26 19.48 -9.73
C GLU A 49 20.10 20.48 -9.84
N ASP A 50 19.81 20.98 -11.05
CA ASP A 50 18.69 21.89 -11.31
C ASP A 50 17.33 21.25 -10.97
N PHE A 51 17.29 19.92 -10.88
CA PHE A 51 16.08 19.14 -10.59
C PHE A 51 15.95 18.66 -9.15
N GLU A 52 16.99 18.72 -8.32
CA GLU A 52 17.01 18.09 -6.99
C GLU A 52 15.89 18.56 -6.06
N LYS A 53 15.51 19.83 -6.17
CA LYS A 53 14.44 20.45 -5.37
C LYS A 53 13.16 20.66 -6.17
N SER A 54 13.05 20.06 -7.36
CA SER A 54 11.90 20.24 -8.24
C SER A 54 10.66 19.54 -7.67
N ILE A 55 9.76 20.34 -7.09
CA ILE A 55 8.41 19.87 -6.67
C ILE A 55 7.65 19.31 -7.86
N ILE A 56 7.90 19.86 -9.05
CA ILE A 56 7.28 19.46 -10.31
C ILE A 56 7.60 18.00 -10.64
N LEU A 57 8.88 17.60 -10.56
CA LEU A 57 9.24 16.20 -10.87
C LEU A 57 8.57 15.22 -9.89
N LYS A 58 8.49 15.60 -8.60
CA LYS A 58 7.76 14.81 -7.60
C LYS A 58 6.27 14.68 -7.96
N TYR A 59 5.61 15.77 -8.36
CA TYR A 59 4.22 15.74 -8.80
C TYR A 59 4.01 14.82 -10.02
N MET A 60 4.99 14.80 -10.93
CA MET A 60 4.98 13.93 -12.13
C MET A 60 5.38 12.49 -11.84
N LYS A 61 5.64 12.14 -10.58
CA LYS A 61 6.11 10.82 -10.13
C LYS A 61 7.45 10.42 -10.76
N LEU A 62 8.29 11.39 -11.08
CA LEU A 62 9.69 11.21 -11.48
C LEU A 62 10.56 11.28 -10.22
N PHE A 63 11.13 10.15 -9.82
CA PHE A 63 11.93 10.03 -8.61
C PHE A 63 13.40 9.81 -8.95
N ARG A 64 14.29 10.41 -8.17
CA ARG A 64 15.73 10.18 -8.31
C ARG A 64 16.07 8.79 -7.79
N LEU A 65 16.36 7.85 -8.69
CA LEU A 65 16.73 6.48 -8.30
C LEU A 65 18.23 6.31 -8.14
N ASP A 66 19.04 7.11 -8.83
CA ASP A 66 20.49 7.16 -8.67
C ASP A 66 21.05 8.59 -8.87
N HIS A 67 22.35 8.77 -8.62
CA HIS A 67 23.04 10.04 -8.82
C HIS A 67 22.97 10.57 -10.25
N ARG A 68 22.65 9.72 -11.24
CA ARG A 68 22.59 10.08 -12.67
C ARG A 68 21.18 10.23 -13.25
N ASN A 69 20.12 9.90 -12.52
CA ASN A 69 18.80 9.76 -13.16
C ASN A 69 17.59 10.14 -12.31
N PHE A 70 16.49 10.43 -13.00
CA PHE A 70 15.13 10.44 -12.50
C PHE A 70 14.26 9.49 -13.32
N VAL A 71 13.51 8.62 -12.66
CA VAL A 71 12.71 7.57 -13.32
C VAL A 71 11.25 7.71 -12.90
N LYS A 72 10.35 7.58 -13.88
CA LYS A 72 8.92 7.54 -13.61
C LYS A 72 8.53 6.15 -13.14
N ILE A 73 8.15 6.00 -11.87
CA ILE A 73 7.89 4.67 -11.27
C ILE A 73 6.87 3.87 -12.08
N SER A 74 5.79 4.51 -12.54
CA SER A 74 4.74 3.86 -13.33
C SER A 74 5.20 3.33 -14.70
N ALA A 75 6.40 3.73 -15.15
CA ALA A 75 6.98 3.25 -16.40
C ALA A 75 7.88 2.03 -16.20
N ILE A 76 8.23 1.68 -14.96
CA ILE A 76 9.07 0.52 -14.66
C ILE A 76 8.27 -0.75 -14.97
N LYS A 77 8.88 -1.65 -15.75
CA LYS A 77 8.31 -2.93 -16.16
C LYS A 77 8.93 -4.11 -15.42
N ASN A 78 10.22 -4.01 -15.10
CA ASN A 78 10.96 -5.03 -14.38
C ASN A 78 12.05 -4.37 -13.53
N TYR A 79 12.35 -4.93 -12.37
CA TYR A 79 13.42 -4.49 -11.48
C TYR A 79 14.30 -5.68 -11.12
N ASN A 80 15.56 -5.65 -11.57
CA ASN A 80 16.58 -6.59 -11.13
C ASN A 80 17.30 -5.99 -9.92
N LYS A 81 16.96 -6.49 -8.73
CA LYS A 81 17.48 -6.02 -7.46
C LYS A 81 18.97 -6.33 -7.27
N ASN A 82 19.44 -7.47 -7.77
CA ASN A 82 20.84 -7.88 -7.64
C ASN A 82 21.78 -6.91 -8.36
N ASP A 83 21.37 -6.45 -9.55
CA ASP A 83 22.18 -5.55 -10.37
C ASP A 83 21.84 -4.07 -10.15
N GLY A 84 20.78 -3.77 -9.39
CA GLY A 84 20.29 -2.40 -9.19
C GLY A 84 19.81 -1.75 -10.49
N ILE A 85 19.12 -2.51 -11.35
CA ILE A 85 18.70 -2.05 -12.68
C ILE A 85 17.18 -2.16 -12.84
N VAL A 86 16.54 -1.06 -13.27
CA VAL A 86 15.15 -1.05 -13.70
C VAL A 86 15.04 -1.03 -15.22
N TYR A 87 14.11 -1.79 -15.75
CA TYR A 87 13.81 -1.88 -17.18
C TYR A 87 12.50 -1.17 -17.47
N LEU A 88 12.50 -0.27 -18.45
CA LEU A 88 11.34 0.53 -18.84
C LEU A 88 10.58 -0.07 -20.05
N ASN A 89 11.17 -1.10 -20.68
CA ASN A 89 10.60 -1.84 -21.80
C ASN A 89 10.27 -3.28 -21.38
N ASN A 90 9.29 -3.89 -22.05
CA ASN A 90 8.88 -5.28 -21.77
C ASN A 90 9.95 -6.31 -22.20
N ASP A 91 10.78 -5.98 -23.20
CA ASP A 91 11.80 -6.88 -23.75
C ASP A 91 13.15 -6.78 -23.02
N TYR A 92 13.16 -7.10 -21.72
CA TYR A 92 14.39 -7.12 -20.91
C TYR A 92 15.44 -8.15 -21.36
N LYS A 93 15.08 -9.06 -22.28
CA LYS A 93 15.97 -10.09 -22.86
C LYS A 93 16.71 -9.65 -24.11
N ASN A 94 16.25 -8.61 -24.83
CA ASN A 94 16.90 -8.15 -26.06
C ASN A 94 17.88 -7.01 -25.76
N THR A 95 19.19 -7.25 -25.92
CA THR A 95 20.28 -6.31 -25.56
C THR A 95 20.35 -5.06 -26.42
N ASN A 96 19.76 -5.06 -27.62
CA ASN A 96 19.98 -4.00 -28.60
C ASN A 96 19.05 -2.79 -28.44
N ASN A 97 18.02 -2.86 -27.58
CA ASN A 97 17.01 -1.80 -27.39
C ASN A 97 16.63 -1.57 -25.92
N LYS A 98 17.55 -1.83 -24.98
CA LYS A 98 17.27 -1.72 -23.55
C LYS A 98 17.27 -0.26 -23.11
N THR A 99 16.08 0.29 -22.86
CA THR A 99 15.94 1.48 -22.02
C THR A 99 15.93 1.02 -20.56
N PHE A 100 17.02 1.29 -19.85
CA PHE A 100 17.18 0.94 -18.44
C PHE A 100 17.71 2.13 -17.64
N ALA A 101 17.54 2.08 -16.32
CA ALA A 101 18.12 3.05 -15.41
C ALA A 101 18.69 2.34 -14.17
N HIS A 102 19.72 2.95 -13.58
CA HIS A 102 20.33 2.45 -12.35
C HIS A 102 19.55 2.90 -11.11
N VAL A 103 19.60 2.08 -10.07
CA VAL A 103 19.02 2.32 -8.75
C VAL A 103 20.15 2.23 -7.73
N ALA A 104 20.39 3.32 -7.01
CA ALA A 104 21.30 3.32 -5.87
C ALA A 104 20.74 2.41 -4.77
N GLU A 105 21.61 1.68 -4.07
CA GLU A 105 21.23 0.73 -3.01
C GLU A 105 20.29 1.34 -1.96
N LYS A 106 20.58 2.56 -1.52
CA LYS A 106 19.74 3.32 -0.56
C LYS A 106 18.29 3.56 -1.02
N ASN A 107 18.03 3.47 -2.33
CA ASN A 107 16.71 3.66 -2.93
C ASN A 107 16.01 2.33 -3.24
N SER A 108 16.67 1.18 -3.02
CA SER A 108 16.11 -0.16 -3.28
C SER A 108 14.83 -0.40 -2.46
N ALA A 109 14.85 -0.11 -1.15
CA ALA A 109 13.68 -0.30 -0.28
C ALA A 109 12.48 0.58 -0.69
N PHE A 110 12.73 1.83 -1.07
CA PHE A 110 11.68 2.71 -1.60
C PHE A 110 11.06 2.13 -2.87
N LEU A 111 11.89 1.57 -3.76
CA LEU A 111 11.42 1.00 -5.00
C LEU A 111 10.64 -0.30 -4.77
N ASP A 112 11.08 -1.15 -3.86
CA ASP A 112 10.38 -2.37 -3.46
C ASP A 112 8.95 -2.04 -3.00
N LEU A 113 8.79 -1.05 -2.12
CA LEU A 113 7.49 -0.57 -1.66
C LEU A 113 6.66 0.02 -2.81
N SER A 114 7.29 0.85 -3.64
CA SER A 114 6.60 1.55 -4.73
C SER A 114 6.12 0.63 -5.86
N LEU A 115 6.78 -0.52 -6.04
CA LEU A 115 6.42 -1.56 -6.99
C LEU A 115 5.55 -2.66 -6.36
N GLY A 116 5.28 -2.61 -5.05
CA GLY A 116 4.54 -3.66 -4.34
C GLY A 116 5.27 -5.00 -4.27
N LEU A 117 6.60 -4.99 -4.31
CA LEU A 117 7.45 -6.19 -4.20
C LEU A 117 7.62 -6.65 -2.75
N VAL A 118 7.33 -5.75 -1.80
CA VAL A 118 7.31 -6.03 -0.37
C VAL A 118 5.99 -5.50 0.19
N GLU A 119 5.21 -6.35 0.83
CA GLU A 119 4.11 -5.90 1.68
C GLU A 119 4.71 -5.35 2.96
N GLU A 120 4.56 -4.04 3.19
CA GLU A 120 4.86 -3.45 4.49
C GLU A 120 3.91 -4.09 5.52
N SER A 121 4.44 -4.64 6.62
CA SER A 121 3.63 -5.00 7.76
C SER A 121 3.06 -3.70 8.34
N ARG A 122 1.87 -3.32 7.88
CA ARG A 122 1.15 -2.15 8.39
C ARG A 122 0.54 -2.51 9.72
N GLU A 123 1.37 -2.60 10.74
CA GLU A 123 0.90 -2.72 12.12
C GLU A 123 0.06 -1.48 12.42
N MET A 124 -1.22 -1.71 12.72
CA MET A 124 -2.13 -0.62 13.05
C MET A 124 -2.26 -0.51 14.57
N PHE A 125 -2.06 0.70 15.09
CA PHE A 125 -2.22 0.97 16.52
C PHE A 125 -3.44 1.83 16.80
N ALA A 126 -4.15 1.55 17.89
CA ALA A 126 -5.20 2.40 18.45
C ALA A 126 -4.79 2.94 19.81
N LEU A 127 -4.97 4.25 20.01
CA LEU A 127 -4.88 4.86 21.33
C LEU A 127 -6.17 4.56 22.10
N VAL A 128 -6.05 3.88 23.24
CA VAL A 128 -7.15 3.38 24.04
C VAL A 128 -6.91 3.61 25.53
N ILE A 129 -7.97 3.50 26.31
CA ILE A 129 -7.94 3.51 27.77
C ILE A 129 -7.95 2.06 28.26
N LYS A 130 -6.95 1.69 29.06
CA LYS A 130 -6.93 0.40 29.77
C LYS A 130 -7.89 0.47 30.96
N GLU A 131 -8.86 -0.44 31.05
CA GLU A 131 -9.93 -0.31 32.04
C GLU A 131 -9.45 -0.41 33.50
N GLU A 132 -8.45 -1.25 33.75
CA GLU A 132 -7.87 -1.53 35.07
C GLU A 132 -7.23 -0.27 35.69
N ASP A 133 -6.33 0.37 34.94
CA ASP A 133 -5.45 1.43 35.47
C ASP A 133 -5.83 2.83 35.00
N LYS A 134 -6.80 2.94 34.06
CA LYS A 134 -7.22 4.18 33.38
C LYS A 134 -6.11 4.87 32.57
N ASP A 135 -5.03 4.16 32.28
CA ASP A 135 -3.94 4.66 31.46
C ASP A 135 -4.29 4.68 29.96
N LEU A 136 -3.72 5.67 29.28
CA LEU A 136 -3.72 5.77 27.83
C LEU A 136 -2.57 4.93 27.26
N ILE A 137 -2.91 3.93 26.46
CA ILE A 137 -1.95 3.01 25.84
C ILE A 137 -2.23 2.86 24.35
N ASN A 138 -1.20 2.52 23.58
CA ASN A 138 -1.36 2.09 22.19
C ASN A 138 -1.48 0.56 22.15
N ILE A 139 -2.56 0.06 21.57
CA ILE A 139 -2.75 -1.38 21.34
C ILE A 139 -2.59 -1.69 19.86
N ASN A 140 -2.00 -2.84 19.53
CA ASN A 140 -1.99 -3.35 18.17
C ASN A 140 -3.39 -3.88 17.82
N ILE A 141 -4.00 -3.32 16.76
CA ILE A 141 -5.33 -3.68 16.27
C ILE A 141 -5.31 -5.04 15.57
N ASP A 142 -4.19 -5.44 15.01
CA ASP A 142 -4.03 -6.70 14.27
C ASP A 142 -4.37 -7.89 15.18
N ASP A 143 -4.08 -7.76 16.47
CA ASP A 143 -4.36 -8.75 17.52
C ASP A 143 -5.80 -8.72 18.07
N CYS A 144 -6.65 -7.80 17.58
CA CYS A 144 -8.04 -7.71 17.99
C CYS A 144 -8.88 -8.83 17.38
N LEU A 145 -9.65 -9.52 18.21
CA LEU A 145 -10.66 -10.50 17.79
C LEU A 145 -11.91 -9.80 17.24
N LYS A 146 -12.38 -8.78 17.97
CA LYS A 146 -13.52 -7.95 17.58
C LYS A 146 -13.44 -6.56 18.20
N ILE A 147 -14.10 -5.61 17.54
CA ILE A 147 -14.36 -4.26 18.02
C ILE A 147 -15.88 -4.15 18.18
N GLU A 148 -16.37 -3.81 19.36
CA GLU A 148 -17.80 -3.76 19.66
C GLU A 148 -18.21 -2.43 20.28
N SER A 149 -19.44 -2.00 20.04
CA SER A 149 -20.03 -0.86 20.74
C SER A 149 -20.83 -1.35 21.95
N VAL A 150 -20.26 -1.24 23.15
CA VAL A 150 -20.90 -1.58 24.42
C VAL A 150 -21.23 -0.28 25.15
N ASN A 151 -22.50 -0.06 25.50
CA ASN A 151 -22.93 1.16 26.21
C ASN A 151 -22.46 2.48 25.57
N ARG A 152 -22.45 2.54 24.22
CA ARG A 152 -21.96 3.67 23.40
C ARG A 152 -20.45 3.94 23.51
N ILE A 153 -19.70 3.03 24.10
CA ILE A 153 -18.24 3.04 24.17
C ILE A 153 -17.73 1.96 23.21
N ILE A 154 -16.64 2.26 22.51
CA ILE A 154 -16.00 1.28 21.64
C ILE A 154 -15.05 0.45 22.47
N THR A 155 -15.23 -0.86 22.39
CA THR A 155 -14.53 -1.87 23.16
C THR A 155 -13.75 -2.79 22.22
N TYR A 156 -12.44 -2.89 22.44
CA TYR A 156 -11.55 -3.79 21.72
C TYR A 156 -11.37 -5.06 22.53
N HIS A 157 -11.70 -6.20 21.93
CA HIS A 157 -11.48 -7.51 22.54
C HIS A 157 -10.23 -8.14 21.95
N HIS A 158 -9.18 -8.22 22.77
CA HIS A 158 -7.86 -8.65 22.33
C HIS A 158 -7.66 -10.16 22.53
N ARG A 159 -6.76 -10.75 21.74
CA ARG A 159 -6.43 -12.19 21.82
C ARG A 159 -5.85 -12.61 23.16
N ASN A 160 -5.13 -11.70 23.83
CA ASN A 160 -4.46 -11.98 25.10
C ASN A 160 -5.43 -12.01 26.30
N GLY A 161 -6.74 -11.81 26.06
CA GLY A 161 -7.74 -11.75 27.13
C GLY A 161 -8.19 -10.34 27.46
N CYS A 162 -7.33 -9.33 27.26
CA CYS A 162 -7.57 -7.96 27.67
C CYS A 162 -8.69 -7.29 26.88
N ILE A 163 -9.32 -6.33 27.55
CA ILE A 163 -10.37 -5.48 27.01
C ILE A 163 -9.93 -4.03 27.17
N TYR A 164 -10.05 -3.27 26.08
CA TYR A 164 -9.68 -1.85 26.05
C TYR A 164 -10.84 -1.03 25.54
N SER A 165 -10.92 0.25 25.93
CA SER A 165 -12.02 1.11 25.50
C SER A 165 -11.57 2.46 24.94
N THR A 166 -12.40 3.06 24.09
CA THR A 166 -12.14 4.40 23.53
C THR A 166 -13.47 5.16 23.33
N PRO A 167 -13.49 6.50 23.48
CA PRO A 167 -14.71 7.30 23.29
C PRO A 167 -15.12 7.53 21.82
N GLN A 168 -14.53 6.80 20.87
CA GLN A 168 -14.85 6.90 19.44
C GLN A 168 -16.24 6.30 19.12
N LYS A 169 -16.76 6.52 17.91
CA LYS A 169 -18.04 5.96 17.46
C LYS A 169 -17.84 4.87 16.42
N MET A 170 -18.73 3.88 16.41
CA MET A 170 -18.67 2.75 15.47
C MET A 170 -18.65 3.17 13.99
N ARG A 171 -19.29 4.30 13.68
CA ARG A 171 -19.31 4.88 12.32
C ARG A 171 -17.91 5.28 11.83
N ASP A 172 -17.01 5.66 12.74
CA ASP A 172 -15.68 6.15 12.42
C ASP A 172 -14.80 5.03 11.85
N PHE A 173 -15.13 3.77 12.15
CA PHE A 173 -14.47 2.57 11.63
C PHE A 173 -15.08 2.03 10.33
N SER A 174 -16.35 2.36 10.05
CA SER A 174 -17.13 1.70 8.98
C SER A 174 -16.60 1.98 7.57
N THR A 175 -15.88 3.08 7.38
CA THR A 175 -15.25 3.48 6.12
C THR A 175 -13.74 3.19 6.07
N SER A 176 -13.17 2.59 7.12
CA SER A 176 -11.73 2.31 7.17
C SER A 176 -11.36 1.21 6.18
N HIS A 177 -10.63 1.59 5.12
CA HIS A 177 -10.04 0.62 4.20
C HIS A 177 -8.98 -0.23 4.88
N ALA A 178 -8.19 0.38 5.76
CA ALA A 178 -7.10 -0.31 6.42
C ALA A 178 -7.59 -1.39 7.41
N LEU A 179 -8.73 -1.20 8.09
CA LEU A 179 -9.35 -2.28 8.86
C LEU A 179 -9.79 -3.46 7.99
N LYS A 180 -10.33 -3.17 6.79
CA LYS A 180 -10.71 -4.24 5.85
C LYS A 180 -9.49 -5.00 5.33
N GLU A 181 -8.37 -4.32 5.08
CA GLU A 181 -7.10 -4.94 4.71
C GLU A 181 -6.59 -5.89 5.81
N LEU A 182 -6.81 -5.54 7.09
CA LEU A 182 -6.51 -6.41 8.24
C LEU A 182 -7.51 -7.57 8.43
N GLY A 183 -8.51 -7.71 7.56
CA GLY A 183 -9.57 -8.70 7.70
C GLY A 183 -10.61 -8.36 8.77
N ILE A 184 -10.63 -7.12 9.27
CA ILE A 184 -11.61 -6.64 10.25
C ILE A 184 -12.80 -6.04 9.50
N VAL A 185 -13.93 -6.74 9.55
CA VAL A 185 -15.14 -6.37 8.80
C VAL A 185 -16.34 -6.21 9.70
N ARG A 186 -17.29 -5.37 9.29
CA ARG A 186 -18.53 -5.16 10.01
C ARG A 186 -19.52 -6.31 9.77
N LEU A 187 -19.69 -7.19 10.75
CA LEU A 187 -20.64 -8.31 10.66
C LEU A 187 -22.01 -7.98 11.27
N ASP A 188 -22.09 -7.00 12.17
CA ASP A 188 -23.34 -6.51 12.75
C ASP A 188 -23.35 -4.98 12.90
N HIS A 189 -24.51 -4.39 13.20
CA HIS A 189 -24.58 -2.97 13.55
C HIS A 189 -23.75 -2.61 14.79
N ARG A 190 -23.51 -3.58 15.70
CA ARG A 190 -22.75 -3.35 16.94
C ARG A 190 -21.29 -3.78 16.89
N ASN A 191 -20.82 -4.47 15.85
CA ASN A 191 -19.46 -5.02 15.86
C ASN A 191 -18.73 -4.94 14.51
N LEU A 192 -17.39 -4.90 14.60
CA LEU A 192 -16.49 -5.39 13.57
C LEU A 192 -15.76 -6.61 14.12
N VAL A 193 -15.50 -7.59 13.25
CA VAL A 193 -14.92 -8.88 13.59
C VAL A 193 -13.72 -9.14 12.69
N ASN A 194 -12.64 -9.60 13.28
CA ASN A 194 -11.48 -10.07 12.54
C ASN A 194 -11.74 -11.48 12.01
N LEU A 195 -11.91 -11.60 10.69
CA LEU A 195 -12.24 -12.86 10.03
C LEU A 195 -11.14 -13.93 10.20
N ASN A 196 -9.88 -13.50 10.33
CA ASN A 196 -8.71 -14.39 10.45
C ASN A 196 -8.70 -15.19 11.76
N TYR A 197 -9.46 -14.74 12.77
CA TYR A 197 -9.53 -15.39 14.07
C TYR A 197 -10.81 -16.17 14.32
N ILE A 198 -11.73 -16.20 13.35
CA ILE A 198 -12.92 -17.05 13.45
C ILE A 198 -12.49 -18.51 13.37
N ARG A 199 -12.97 -19.32 14.32
CA ARG A 199 -12.67 -20.75 14.42
C ARG A 199 -13.90 -21.62 14.23
N SER A 200 -15.08 -21.11 14.56
CA SER A 200 -16.36 -21.78 14.27
C SER A 200 -17.45 -20.75 14.02
N TYR A 201 -18.46 -21.14 13.24
CA TYR A 201 -19.60 -20.29 12.88
C TYR A 201 -20.90 -21.07 13.01
N ASP A 202 -21.76 -20.62 13.93
CA ASP A 202 -23.13 -21.08 14.06
C ASP A 202 -24.03 -20.24 13.16
N VAL A 203 -24.42 -20.83 12.03
CA VAL A 203 -25.26 -20.17 11.02
C VAL A 203 -26.70 -19.97 11.51
N GLN A 204 -27.19 -20.85 12.37
CA GLN A 204 -28.57 -20.81 12.86
C GLN A 204 -28.74 -19.62 13.80
N GLU A 205 -27.90 -19.57 14.83
CA GLU A 205 -27.88 -18.48 15.84
C GLU A 205 -27.26 -17.19 15.29
N GLY A 206 -26.46 -17.28 14.24
CA GLY A 206 -25.73 -16.13 13.69
C GLY A 206 -24.62 -15.67 14.63
N LEU A 207 -23.85 -16.63 15.16
CA LEU A 207 -22.76 -16.39 16.10
C LEU A 207 -21.45 -16.96 15.57
N VAL A 208 -20.40 -16.14 15.56
CA VAL A 208 -19.03 -16.61 15.32
C VAL A 208 -18.30 -16.75 16.64
N TYR A 209 -17.42 -17.74 16.71
CA TYR A 209 -16.58 -17.98 17.88
C TYR A 209 -15.11 -17.96 17.46
N PHE A 210 -14.26 -17.48 18.38
CA PHE A 210 -12.81 -17.40 18.19
C PHE A 210 -12.06 -18.63 18.73
N GLU A 211 -12.82 -19.65 19.15
CA GLU A 211 -12.34 -20.92 19.70
C GLU A 211 -12.95 -22.09 18.89
N LYS A 212 -12.19 -23.18 18.75
CA LYS A 212 -12.62 -24.36 17.96
C LYS A 212 -13.78 -25.09 18.65
N ASP A 213 -13.67 -25.33 19.95
CA ASP A 213 -14.66 -26.04 20.78
C ASP A 213 -15.43 -25.03 21.64
N ALA A 214 -16.25 -24.21 20.99
CA ALA A 214 -16.94 -23.11 21.65
C ALA A 214 -17.89 -23.59 22.76
N LYS A 215 -17.74 -22.99 23.94
CA LYS A 215 -18.60 -23.17 25.12
C LYS A 215 -19.56 -21.98 25.24
N PRO A 216 -20.63 -22.07 26.06
CA PRO A 216 -21.54 -20.94 26.29
C PRO A 216 -20.85 -19.64 26.75
N CYS A 217 -19.68 -19.74 27.40
CA CYS A 217 -18.88 -18.60 27.85
C CYS A 217 -17.77 -18.19 26.87
N SER A 218 -17.59 -18.89 25.75
CA SER A 218 -16.54 -18.57 24.78
C SER A 218 -16.78 -17.21 24.14
N LYS A 219 -15.69 -16.50 23.84
CA LYS A 219 -15.76 -15.22 23.15
C LYS A 219 -16.45 -15.40 21.80
N ASN A 220 -17.47 -14.59 21.57
CA ASN A 220 -18.29 -14.65 20.36
C ASN A 220 -18.64 -13.26 19.82
N ALA A 221 -19.17 -13.22 18.60
CA ALA A 221 -19.76 -12.03 18.02
C ALA A 221 -20.99 -12.37 17.19
N HIS A 222 -21.98 -11.46 17.20
CA HIS A 222 -23.17 -11.58 16.37
C HIS A 222 -22.90 -11.27 14.90
N VAL A 223 -23.65 -11.95 14.03
CA VAL A 223 -23.67 -11.76 12.58
C VAL A 223 -25.09 -11.41 12.15
N ALA A 224 -25.26 -10.21 11.60
CA ALA A 224 -26.53 -9.77 11.05
C ALA A 224 -26.98 -10.69 9.90
N ALA A 225 -28.29 -10.93 9.78
CA ALA A 225 -28.86 -11.84 8.76
C ALA A 225 -28.31 -11.59 7.34
N LYS A 226 -28.22 -10.32 6.94
CA LYS A 226 -27.70 -9.90 5.62
C LYS A 226 -26.23 -10.28 5.36
N ASN A 227 -25.44 -10.51 6.40
CA ASN A 227 -24.02 -10.83 6.31
C ASN A 227 -23.73 -12.33 6.43
N ARG A 228 -24.75 -13.17 6.74
CA ARG A 228 -24.57 -14.62 6.95
C ARG A 228 -24.07 -15.33 5.69
N SER A 229 -24.66 -15.05 4.54
CA SER A 229 -24.25 -15.65 3.26
C SER A 229 -22.83 -15.25 2.85
N PHE A 230 -22.47 -13.97 3.05
CA PHE A 230 -21.12 -13.47 2.81
C PHE A 230 -20.09 -14.20 3.67
N LEU A 231 -20.36 -14.29 4.99
CA LEU A 231 -19.43 -14.92 5.92
C LEU A 231 -19.28 -16.41 5.62
N LYS A 232 -20.36 -17.12 5.34
CA LYS A 232 -20.32 -18.54 4.99
C LYS A 232 -19.41 -18.79 3.79
N ALA A 233 -19.61 -18.06 2.70
CA ALA A 233 -18.77 -18.17 1.51
C ALA A 233 -17.29 -17.83 1.78
N HIS A 234 -17.03 -16.81 2.62
CA HIS A 234 -15.66 -16.44 2.99
C HIS A 234 -14.96 -17.55 3.78
N LEU A 235 -15.65 -18.20 4.73
CA LEU A 235 -15.08 -19.27 5.53
C LEU A 235 -14.86 -20.55 4.72
N GLU A 236 -15.75 -20.88 3.77
CA GLU A 236 -15.59 -22.01 2.85
C GLU A 236 -14.32 -21.84 1.99
N LEU A 237 -14.11 -20.66 1.40
CA LEU A 237 -12.92 -20.36 0.58
C LEU A 237 -11.59 -20.42 1.34
N ASN A 238 -11.59 -20.09 2.63
CA ASN A 238 -10.37 -20.13 3.46
C ASN A 238 -10.07 -21.53 4.00
N ASN A 239 -11.08 -22.37 4.21
CA ASN A 239 -10.87 -23.76 4.64
C ASN A 239 -10.28 -24.65 3.53
N GLU A 240 -10.44 -24.28 2.25
CA GLU A 240 -9.78 -24.95 1.11
C GLU A 240 -8.28 -24.66 1.00
N LYS A 241 -7.74 -23.74 1.83
CA LYS A 241 -6.31 -23.38 1.87
C LYS A 241 -5.53 -24.01 3.03
N LEU A 242 -6.10 -25.00 3.73
CA LEU A 242 -5.46 -25.77 4.79
C LEU A 242 -5.11 -27.20 4.34
#